data_AF-A0AAD6ZMQ2-F1
#
_entry.id   AF-A0AAD6ZMQ2-F1
#
_cell.length_a   1.000
_cell.length_b   1.000
_cell.length_c   1.000
_cell.angle_alpha   90.00
_cell.angle_beta   90.00
_cell.angle_gamma   90.00
#
_symmetry.space_group_name_H-M   'P 1'
#
loop_
_entity.id
_entity.type
_entity.pdbx_description
1 polymer ?
#
loop_
_entity_poly.entity_id
_entity_poly.type
_entity_poly.pdbx_seq_one_letter_code
_entity_poly.pdbx_strand_id
1 'polypeptide(L)'
;GHQDLHRHFFTKVKFDITGEQTTVKYPDTLNNCFSMHLTAAAELVASHSAYLDFFHIIHDSKQTPGFNHSEQNAYNGLNDPATMTKCCVMTLYKFAVSDPYIAAIWALGVNHLDLGPLYKQVIAHIEKLIAEPDLLLNPTASYEDVTLDGQPFRDQFAVDPVHFMSS
;
A
#
# COMPACT_ATOMS: atom_id res chain seq x y z
N GLY A 1 13.57 0.67 20.65
CA GLY A 1 13.09 -0.65 20.16
C GLY A 1 13.02 -0.64 18.64
N HIS A 2 12.59 -1.73 17.97
CA HIS A 2 12.54 -1.80 16.50
C HIS A 2 11.70 -0.67 15.86
N GLN A 3 10.64 -0.20 16.54
CA GLN A 3 9.82 0.93 16.08
C GLN A 3 10.57 2.26 16.06
N ASP A 4 11.48 2.51 17.02
CA ASP A 4 12.28 3.74 17.04
C ASP A 4 13.35 3.73 15.94
N LEU A 5 13.96 2.55 15.71
CA LEU A 5 14.94 2.35 14.66
C LEU A 5 14.29 2.49 13.27
N HIS A 6 13.10 1.91 13.10
CA HIS A 6 12.26 2.08 11.90
C HIS A 6 11.97 3.55 11.65
N ARG A 7 11.45 4.25 12.66
CA ARG A 7 11.13 5.67 12.56
C ARG A 7 12.32 6.50 12.10
N HIS A 8 13.50 6.32 12.71
CA HIS A 8 14.69 7.08 12.34
C HIS A 8 15.16 6.77 10.91
N PHE A 9 15.22 5.50 10.53
CA PHE A 9 15.65 5.10 9.19
C PHE A 9 14.69 5.62 8.11
N PHE A 10 13.39 5.40 8.27
CA PHE A 10 12.40 5.78 7.26
C PHE A 10 12.12 7.28 7.21
N THR A 11 12.31 8.02 8.32
CA THR A 11 12.27 9.49 8.27
C THR A 11 13.34 10.03 7.32
N LYS A 12 14.55 9.42 7.32
CA LYS A 12 15.62 9.80 6.41
C LYS A 12 15.33 9.37 4.97
N VAL A 13 14.95 8.11 4.76
CA VAL A 13 14.63 7.59 3.42
C VAL A 13 13.52 8.40 2.75
N LYS A 14 12.43 8.70 3.48
CA LYS A 14 11.34 9.49 2.91
C LYS A 14 11.72 10.94 2.69
N PHE A 15 12.53 11.53 3.56
CA PHE A 15 13.08 12.87 3.31
C PHE A 15 13.91 12.91 2.01
N ASP A 16 14.73 11.89 1.76
CA ASP A 16 15.54 11.82 0.54
C ASP A 16 14.68 11.66 -0.74
N ILE A 17 13.50 11.04 -0.62
CA ILE A 17 12.55 10.83 -1.74
C ILE A 17 11.65 12.05 -1.96
N THR A 18 11.04 12.60 -0.90
CA THR A 18 9.99 13.63 -1.00
C THR A 18 10.51 15.04 -0.73
N GLY A 19 11.69 15.19 -0.13
CA GLY A 19 12.22 16.48 0.34
C GLY A 19 11.55 17.00 1.62
N GLU A 20 10.58 16.28 2.18
CA GLU A 20 9.81 16.71 3.35
C GLU A 20 10.12 15.86 4.58
N GLN A 21 10.37 16.52 5.72
CA GLN A 21 10.56 15.83 6.99
C GLN A 21 9.21 15.33 7.52
N THR A 22 8.91 14.06 7.25
CA THR A 22 7.76 13.37 7.82
C THR A 22 8.24 12.36 8.86
N THR A 23 7.69 12.44 10.08
CA THR A 23 7.86 11.34 11.03
C THR A 23 7.03 10.17 10.53
N VAL A 24 7.71 9.11 10.11
CA VAL A 24 7.06 7.90 9.62
C VAL A 24 7.00 6.89 10.76
N LYS A 25 5.78 6.47 11.11
CA LYS A 25 5.58 5.18 11.78
C LYS A 25 5.09 4.21 10.74
N TYR A 26 5.51 2.95 10.83
CA TYR A 26 4.86 1.90 10.07
C TYR A 26 3.36 1.91 10.38
N PRO A 27 2.46 1.70 9.41
CA PRO A 27 1.03 1.64 9.67
C PRO A 27 0.74 0.63 10.77
N ASP A 28 0.04 1.05 11.82
CA ASP A 28 -0.37 0.14 12.88
C ASP A 28 -1.23 -0.98 12.28
N THR A 29 -1.10 -2.20 12.79
CA THR A 29 -1.97 -3.33 12.43
C THR A 29 -2.95 -3.57 13.56
N LEU A 30 -4.14 -2.98 13.50
CA LEU A 30 -5.27 -3.49 14.28
C LEU A 30 -5.91 -4.61 13.47
N ASN A 31 -6.03 -5.81 14.07
CA ASN A 31 -6.52 -7.02 13.40
C ASN A 31 -7.93 -6.92 12.79
N ASN A 32 -8.68 -5.85 13.08
CA ASN A 32 -10.09 -5.69 12.73
C ASN A 32 -10.35 -4.71 11.58
N CYS A 33 -9.33 -4.06 11.00
CA CYS A 33 -9.54 -3.05 9.97
C CYS A 33 -8.81 -3.39 8.67
N PHE A 34 -9.58 -3.83 7.65
CA PHE A 34 -9.05 -4.21 6.34
C PHE A 34 -8.22 -3.10 5.67
N SER A 35 -8.61 -1.84 5.82
CA SER A 35 -7.90 -0.69 5.24
C SER A 35 -6.50 -0.48 5.82
N MET A 36 -6.21 -0.99 7.02
CA MET A 36 -4.86 -0.95 7.59
C MET A 36 -3.92 -1.91 6.87
N HIS A 37 -4.41 -3.11 6.53
CA HIS A 37 -3.64 -4.07 5.74
C HIS A 37 -3.33 -3.53 4.34
N LEU A 38 -4.30 -2.84 3.71
CA LEU A 38 -4.08 -2.16 2.44
C LEU A 38 -3.01 -1.06 2.54
N THR A 39 -3.03 -0.29 3.63
CA THR A 39 -2.07 0.80 3.86
C THR A 39 -0.67 0.27 4.14
N ALA A 40 -0.55 -0.81 4.91
CA ALA A 40 0.72 -1.51 5.14
C ALA A 40 1.29 -2.11 3.83
N ALA A 41 0.44 -2.71 2.99
CA ALA A 41 0.86 -3.22 1.69
C ALA A 41 1.39 -2.10 0.77
N ALA A 42 0.69 -0.96 0.71
CA ALA A 42 1.14 0.20 -0.05
C ALA A 42 2.51 0.72 0.41
N GLU A 43 2.73 0.82 1.73
CA GLU A 43 4.02 1.23 2.30
C GLU A 43 5.16 0.25 1.93
N LEU A 44 4.90 -1.05 2.04
CA LEU A 44 5.90 -2.08 1.71
C LEU A 44 6.27 -2.07 0.23
N VAL A 45 5.30 -1.87 -0.65
CA VAL A 45 5.53 -1.78 -2.10
C VAL A 45 6.29 -0.50 -2.44
N ALA A 46 5.87 0.64 -1.90
CA ALA A 46 6.50 1.94 -2.15
C ALA A 46 7.98 1.99 -1.74
N SER A 47 8.33 1.29 -0.65
CA SER A 47 9.66 1.35 -0.05
C SER A 47 10.35 -0.02 0.03
N HIS A 48 10.04 -0.94 -0.90
CA HIS A 48 10.48 -2.35 -0.84
C HIS A 48 12.00 -2.51 -0.64
N SER A 49 12.80 -1.83 -1.45
CA SER A 49 14.27 -1.86 -1.33
C SER A 49 14.76 -1.30 0.01
N ALA A 50 14.19 -0.19 0.47
CA ALA A 50 14.53 0.40 1.76
C ALA A 50 14.17 -0.51 2.94
N TYR A 51 13.10 -1.31 2.83
CA TYR A 51 12.80 -2.33 3.83
C TYR A 51 13.85 -3.44 3.85
N LEU A 52 14.34 -3.91 2.70
CA LEU A 52 15.41 -4.89 2.65
C LEU A 52 16.69 -4.35 3.31
N ASP A 53 17.08 -3.12 3.00
CA ASP A 53 18.23 -2.45 3.62
C ASP A 53 18.04 -2.30 5.14
N PHE A 54 16.83 -1.94 5.57
CA PHE A 54 16.49 -1.84 6.99
C PHE A 54 16.65 -3.18 7.71
N PHE A 55 16.24 -4.29 7.10
CA PHE A 55 16.45 -5.63 7.66
C PHE A 55 17.94 -5.98 7.76
N HIS A 56 18.78 -5.60 6.79
CA HIS A 56 20.24 -5.78 6.90
C HIS A 56 20.84 -4.98 8.06
N ILE A 57 20.38 -3.73 8.27
CA ILE A 57 20.81 -2.93 9.42
C ILE A 57 20.40 -3.58 10.74
N ILE A 58 19.16 -4.06 10.85
CA ILE A 58 18.71 -4.76 12.06
C ILE A 58 19.55 -6.02 12.31
N HIS A 59 19.82 -6.79 11.26
CA HIS A 59 20.62 -8.00 11.33
C HIS A 59 22.00 -7.73 11.93
N ASP A 60 22.69 -6.70 11.45
CA ASP A 60 24.08 -6.38 11.81
C ASP A 60 24.21 -5.54 13.10
N SER A 61 23.16 -4.80 13.48
CA SER A 61 23.17 -3.92 14.65
C SER A 61 23.13 -4.64 16.01
N LYS A 62 22.89 -5.95 16.02
CA LYS A 62 22.73 -6.75 17.24
C LYS A 62 24.07 -7.17 17.83
N GLN A 63 24.09 -7.41 19.13
CA GLN A 63 25.27 -7.98 19.82
C GLN A 63 25.70 -9.32 19.23
N THR A 64 24.74 -10.16 18.82
CA THR A 64 24.97 -11.34 18.01
C THR A 64 24.26 -11.13 16.67
N PRO A 65 25.00 -11.02 15.56
CA PRO A 65 24.39 -10.87 14.23
C PRO A 65 23.44 -12.03 13.92
N GLY A 66 22.28 -11.71 13.34
CA GLY A 66 21.26 -12.71 13.01
C GLY A 66 19.82 -12.21 13.10
N PHE A 67 18.95 -12.86 12.35
CA PHE A 67 17.50 -12.70 12.49
C PHE A 67 16.95 -13.60 13.59
N ASN A 68 15.98 -13.09 14.36
CA ASN A 68 15.09 -13.97 15.09
C ASN A 68 14.04 -14.57 14.14
N HIS A 69 13.28 -15.56 14.61
CA HIS A 69 12.29 -16.26 13.77
C HIS A 69 11.28 -15.31 13.10
N SER A 70 10.78 -14.31 13.84
CA SER A 70 9.78 -13.37 13.31
C SER A 70 10.37 -12.44 12.25
N GLU A 71 11.58 -11.93 12.46
CA GLU A 71 12.30 -11.10 11.49
C GLU A 71 12.68 -11.90 10.25
N GLN A 72 13.15 -13.14 10.41
CA GLN A 72 13.48 -14.00 9.28
C GLN A 72 12.24 -14.28 8.43
N ASN A 73 11.09 -14.54 9.07
CA ASN A 73 9.83 -14.73 8.36
C ASN A 73 9.40 -13.46 7.62
N ALA A 74 9.55 -12.29 8.24
CA ALA A 74 9.25 -11.02 7.58
C ALA A 74 10.18 -10.74 6.39
N TYR A 75 11.49 -10.93 6.58
CA TYR A 75 12.50 -10.79 5.52
C TYR A 75 12.24 -11.77 4.36
N ASN A 76 11.93 -13.03 4.67
CA ASN A 76 11.57 -14.02 3.67
C ASN A 76 10.30 -13.62 2.92
N GLY A 77 9.30 -13.08 3.61
CA GLY A 77 8.07 -12.58 2.98
C GLY A 77 8.33 -11.42 2.01
N LEU A 78 9.25 -10.52 2.34
CA LEU A 78 9.63 -9.43 1.42
C LEU A 78 10.40 -9.92 0.20
N ASN A 79 11.07 -11.07 0.28
CA ASN A 79 11.78 -11.68 -0.85
C ASN A 79 10.92 -12.71 -1.60
N ASP A 80 9.75 -13.07 -1.07
CA ASP A 80 8.84 -14.03 -1.69
C ASP A 80 7.99 -13.33 -2.77
N PRO A 81 8.13 -13.71 -4.06
CA PRO A 81 7.37 -13.10 -5.14
C PRO A 81 5.86 -13.19 -4.91
N ALA A 82 5.36 -14.30 -4.37
CA ALA A 82 3.92 -14.50 -4.16
C ALA A 82 3.36 -13.55 -3.09
N THR A 83 4.11 -13.31 -2.02
CA THR A 83 3.78 -12.30 -1.00
C THR A 83 3.78 -10.90 -1.58
N MET A 84 4.82 -10.54 -2.34
CA MET A 84 4.90 -9.21 -2.95
C MET A 84 3.80 -8.97 -3.99
N THR A 85 3.44 -9.98 -4.79
CA THR A 85 2.29 -9.89 -5.71
C THR A 85 0.99 -9.60 -4.96
N LYS A 86 0.75 -10.25 -3.81
CA LYS A 86 -0.43 -9.95 -2.97
C LYS A 86 -0.40 -8.51 -2.48
N CYS A 87 0.76 -8.01 -2.03
CA CYS A 87 0.91 -6.61 -1.63
C CYS A 87 0.61 -5.66 -2.78
N CYS A 88 1.13 -5.92 -4.00
CA CYS A 88 0.82 -5.11 -5.18
C CYS A 88 -0.67 -5.06 -5.50
N VAL A 89 -1.36 -6.21 -5.49
CA VAL A 89 -2.81 -6.28 -5.73
C VAL A 89 -3.58 -5.50 -4.65
N MET A 90 -3.17 -5.62 -3.38
CA MET A 90 -3.78 -4.85 -2.28
C MET A 90 -3.57 -3.35 -2.45
N THR A 91 -2.37 -2.92 -2.87
CA THR A 91 -2.06 -1.51 -3.17
C THR A 91 -2.94 -0.97 -4.29
N LEU A 92 -3.08 -1.70 -5.39
CA LEU A 92 -3.96 -1.32 -6.49
C LEU A 92 -5.43 -1.21 -6.03
N TYR A 93 -5.93 -2.22 -5.31
CA TYR A 93 -7.29 -2.20 -4.77
C TYR A 93 -7.52 -1.03 -3.81
N LYS A 94 -6.52 -0.68 -3.00
CA LYS A 94 -6.57 0.46 -2.08
C LYS A 94 -6.92 1.74 -2.82
N PHE A 95 -6.12 2.09 -3.83
CA PHE A 95 -6.25 3.38 -4.49
C PHE A 95 -7.33 3.40 -5.57
N ALA A 96 -7.60 2.27 -6.24
CA ALA A 96 -8.64 2.19 -7.27
C ALA A 96 -10.06 2.09 -6.68
N VAL A 97 -10.23 1.46 -5.51
CA VAL A 97 -11.56 1.12 -4.98
C VAL A 97 -11.74 1.61 -3.54
N SER A 98 -10.89 1.16 -2.62
CA SER A 98 -11.13 1.32 -1.18
C SER A 98 -11.10 2.78 -0.73
N ASP A 99 -10.09 3.54 -1.12
CA ASP A 99 -9.91 4.93 -0.70
C ASP A 99 -11.00 5.85 -1.28
N PRO A 100 -11.33 5.78 -2.59
CA PRO A 100 -12.49 6.51 -3.15
C PRO A 100 -13.81 6.14 -2.48
N TYR A 101 -14.05 4.85 -2.21
CA TYR A 101 -15.26 4.38 -1.55
C TYR A 101 -15.39 4.92 -0.11
N ILE A 102 -14.32 4.85 0.69
CA ILE A 102 -14.29 5.38 2.04
C ILE A 102 -14.49 6.90 2.00
N ALA A 103 -13.84 7.61 1.08
CA ALA A 103 -14.02 9.05 0.89
C ALA A 103 -15.49 9.40 0.57
N ALA A 104 -16.15 8.62 -0.29
CA ALA A 104 -17.56 8.82 -0.64
C ALA A 104 -18.50 8.59 0.55
N ILE A 105 -18.25 7.58 1.40
CA ILE A 105 -19.06 7.34 2.61
C ILE A 105 -18.90 8.46 3.63
N TRP A 106 -17.69 9.00 3.74
CA TRP A 106 -17.34 10.01 4.74
C TRP A 106 -17.56 11.44 4.23
N ALA A 107 -18.08 11.61 3.02
CA ALA A 107 -18.38 12.91 2.46
C ALA A 107 -19.47 13.62 3.27
N LEU A 108 -19.29 14.93 3.46
CA LEU A 108 -20.19 15.74 4.28
C LEU A 108 -21.61 15.71 3.70
N GLY A 109 -22.60 15.37 4.54
CA GLY A 109 -24.02 15.39 4.15
C GLY A 109 -24.53 14.10 3.48
N VAL A 110 -23.73 13.04 3.44
CA VAL A 110 -24.19 11.73 2.98
C VAL A 110 -25.08 11.07 4.04
N ASN A 111 -26.33 10.79 3.68
CA ASN A 111 -27.20 9.95 4.48
C ASN A 111 -26.83 8.48 4.25
N HIS A 112 -26.44 7.78 5.30
CA HIS A 112 -26.04 6.37 5.21
C HIS A 112 -27.16 5.43 4.71
N LEU A 113 -28.43 5.83 4.85
CA LEU A 113 -29.57 5.08 4.32
C LEU A 113 -29.64 5.15 2.79
N ASP A 114 -29.01 6.15 2.17
CA ASP A 114 -29.05 6.42 0.73
C ASP A 114 -27.80 5.89 -0.01
N LEU A 115 -27.02 5.01 0.62
CA LEU A 115 -25.80 4.43 0.03
C LEU A 115 -26.06 3.36 -1.05
N GLY A 116 -27.33 2.98 -1.28
CA GLY A 116 -27.72 1.96 -2.26
C GLY A 116 -27.09 2.14 -3.65
N PRO A 117 -27.14 3.35 -4.26
CA PRO A 117 -26.46 3.64 -5.53
C PRO A 117 -24.94 3.47 -5.46
N LEU A 118 -24.29 3.92 -4.37
CA LEU A 118 -22.85 3.78 -4.19
C LEU A 118 -22.42 2.32 -4.17
N TYR A 119 -23.15 1.45 -3.46
CA TYR A 119 -22.84 0.02 -3.45
C TYR A 119 -22.94 -0.62 -4.83
N LYS A 120 -23.96 -0.24 -5.63
CA LYS A 120 -24.08 -0.71 -7.01
C LYS A 120 -22.93 -0.25 -7.88
N GLN A 121 -22.49 1.00 -7.71
CA GLN A 121 -21.33 1.54 -8.43
C GLN A 121 -20.04 0.79 -8.07
N VAL A 122 -19.80 0.51 -6.79
CA VAL A 122 -18.63 -0.26 -6.33
C VAL A 122 -18.64 -1.67 -6.92
N ILE A 123 -19.77 -2.36 -6.90
CA ILE A 123 -19.90 -3.71 -7.47
C ILE A 123 -19.61 -3.69 -8.97
N ALA A 124 -20.26 -2.78 -9.71
CA ALA A 124 -20.03 -2.66 -11.16
C ALA A 124 -18.58 -2.32 -11.50
N HIS A 125 -17.93 -1.48 -10.69
CA HIS A 125 -16.52 -1.14 -10.87
C HIS A 125 -15.61 -2.35 -10.62
N ILE A 126 -15.84 -3.11 -9.54
CA ILE A 126 -15.09 -4.33 -9.26
C ILE A 126 -15.29 -5.35 -10.39
N GLU A 127 -16.51 -5.52 -10.90
CA GLU A 127 -16.80 -6.39 -12.04
C GLU A 127 -16.05 -5.96 -13.31
N LYS A 128 -15.98 -4.65 -13.58
CA LYS A 128 -15.16 -4.08 -14.69
C LYS A 128 -13.68 -4.46 -14.52
N LEU A 129 -13.12 -4.25 -13.33
CA LEU A 129 -11.71 -4.56 -13.04
C LEU A 129 -11.39 -6.06 -13.10
N ILE A 130 -12.35 -6.92 -12.74
CA ILE A 130 -12.21 -8.39 -12.89
C ILE A 130 -12.24 -8.78 -14.37
N ALA A 131 -13.10 -8.15 -15.18
CA ALA A 131 -13.21 -8.44 -16.60
C ALA A 131 -11.99 -7.96 -17.41
N GLU A 132 -11.39 -6.85 -17.01
CA GLU A 132 -10.26 -6.23 -17.70
C GLU A 132 -9.16 -5.80 -16.70
N PRO A 133 -8.39 -6.75 -16.13
CA PRO A 133 -7.38 -6.45 -15.12
C PRO A 133 -6.22 -5.62 -15.65
N ASP A 134 -6.00 -5.62 -16.97
CA ASP A 134 -4.98 -4.80 -17.63
C ASP A 134 -5.20 -3.30 -17.43
N LEU A 135 -6.43 -2.86 -17.12
CA LEU A 135 -6.71 -1.48 -16.74
C LEU A 135 -5.90 -1.05 -15.50
N LEU A 136 -5.68 -1.96 -14.54
CA LEU A 136 -4.90 -1.66 -13.34
C LEU A 136 -3.40 -1.84 -13.53
N LEU A 137 -2.99 -2.65 -14.50
CA LEU A 137 -1.58 -3.00 -14.71
C LEU A 137 -0.92 -2.10 -15.73
N ASN A 138 -1.70 -1.50 -16.63
CA ASN A 138 -1.17 -0.62 -17.65
C ASN A 138 -0.85 0.77 -17.08
N PRO A 139 0.42 1.19 -17.04
CA PRO A 139 0.82 2.50 -16.50
C PRO A 139 0.28 3.68 -17.33
N THR A 140 -0.20 3.45 -18.55
CA THR A 140 -0.79 4.49 -19.40
C THR A 140 -2.32 4.47 -19.41
N ALA A 141 -2.95 3.61 -18.60
CA ALA A 141 -4.41 3.62 -18.48
C ALA A 141 -4.90 4.95 -17.91
N SER A 142 -6.03 5.44 -18.42
CA SER A 142 -6.64 6.67 -17.91
C SER A 142 -7.14 6.43 -16.48
N TYR A 143 -6.80 7.32 -15.54
CA TYR A 143 -7.30 7.23 -14.17
C TYR A 143 -8.83 7.23 -14.11
N GLU A 144 -9.51 7.86 -15.09
CA GLU A 144 -10.97 7.90 -15.21
C GLU A 144 -11.59 6.50 -15.33
N ASP A 145 -10.85 5.57 -15.94
CA ASP A 145 -11.31 4.20 -16.14
C ASP A 145 -10.92 3.25 -15.01
N VAL A 146 -9.91 3.62 -14.22
CA VAL A 146 -9.25 2.75 -13.27
C VAL A 146 -9.74 3.01 -11.85
N THR A 147 -9.97 4.27 -11.47
CA THR A 147 -10.44 4.63 -10.13
C THR A 147 -11.96 4.74 -10.06
N LEU A 148 -12.54 4.38 -8.92
CA LEU A 148 -13.98 4.36 -8.71
C LEU A 148 -14.63 5.76 -8.83
N ASP A 149 -13.89 6.80 -8.46
CA ASP A 149 -14.31 8.21 -8.52
C ASP A 149 -13.81 8.95 -9.76
N GLY A 150 -13.06 8.25 -10.63
CA GLY A 150 -12.45 8.82 -11.82
C GLY A 150 -11.42 9.92 -11.52
N GLN A 151 -10.82 9.91 -10.33
CA GLN A 151 -9.74 10.82 -9.95
C GLN A 151 -8.38 10.15 -10.07
N PRO A 152 -7.28 10.91 -10.19
CA PRO A 152 -5.93 10.36 -10.10
C PRO A 152 -5.69 9.59 -8.80
N PHE A 153 -4.78 8.62 -8.82
CA PHE A 153 -4.41 7.90 -7.61
C PHE A 153 -3.93 8.87 -6.52
N ARG A 154 -4.41 8.64 -5.29
CA ARG A 154 -4.08 9.50 -4.15
C ARG A 154 -2.58 9.50 -3.83
N ASP A 155 -1.88 8.41 -4.11
CA ASP A 155 -0.44 8.28 -3.92
C ASP A 155 0.19 7.54 -5.10
N GLN A 156 0.70 8.30 -6.06
CA GLN A 156 1.36 7.77 -7.25
C GLN A 156 2.67 7.04 -6.90
N PHE A 157 3.37 7.46 -5.84
CA PHE A 157 4.63 6.83 -5.40
C PHE A 157 4.44 5.39 -4.93
N ALA A 158 3.24 5.03 -4.47
CA ALA A 158 2.90 3.67 -4.09
C ALA A 158 2.43 2.81 -5.27
N VAL A 159 1.92 3.43 -6.35
CA VAL A 159 1.39 2.73 -7.54
C VAL A 159 2.48 2.50 -8.59
N ASP A 160 3.38 3.46 -8.82
CA ASP A 160 4.46 3.34 -9.81
C ASP A 160 5.34 2.09 -9.62
N PRO A 161 5.74 1.70 -8.39
CA PRO A 161 6.52 0.48 -8.19
C PRO A 161 5.76 -0.78 -8.57
N VAL A 162 4.43 -0.81 -8.47
CA VAL A 162 3.62 -1.95 -8.91
C VAL A 162 3.78 -2.19 -10.41
N HIS A 163 3.71 -1.13 -11.21
CA HIS A 163 3.87 -1.20 -12.66
C HIS A 163 5.30 -1.60 -13.07
N PHE A 164 6.31 -1.18 -12.30
CA PHE A 164 7.68 -1.61 -12.50
C PHE A 164 7.89 -3.09 -12.18
N MET A 165 7.22 -3.61 -11.14
CA MET A 165 7.32 -5.01 -10.73
C MET A 165 6.52 -5.98 -11.62
N SER A 166 5.55 -5.48 -12.40
CA SER A 166 4.77 -6.29 -13.35
C SER A 166 5.38 -6.40 -14.76
N SER A 167 6.45 -5.65 -15.04
CA SER A 167 7.16 -5.63 -16.33
C SER A 167 8.33 -6.63 -16.35
#